data_AF-A0AAI9B7J2-F1
#
_entry.id   AF-A0AAI9B7J2-F1
#
_cell.length_a   1.000
_cell.length_b   1.000
_cell.length_c   1.000
_cell.angle_alpha   90.00
_cell.angle_beta   90.00
_cell.angle_gamma   90.00
#
_symmetry.space_group_name_H-M   'P 1'
#
loop_
_entity.id
_entity.type
_entity.pdbx_description
1 polymer ?
#
loop_
_entity_poly.entity_id
_entity_poly.type
_entity_poly.pdbx_seq_one_letter_code
_entity_poly.pdbx_strand_id
1 'polypeptide(L)'
;MSEPLLIARTPDTELFLLPGMANRHGLITGATGTGKTVTLQKLAESLSEIGVPVFMADVKGDLTGVAQAGTASEKLLARLKNIGVNDWQPHANPVVVWDIFGEKGHPVRATVSDLGPLLLARLLNLNDVQSGVLNIIFRIADDQGLLLLDFKDLRAITQYIGDNAKSFQNQYGNISSASVGAIQRGLLSLEQQGAAHFFGEPMLDIKDWMRTDANGKGVINILSAEKLYQMPKLYAASLLWMLSELYEQLPEAGDLEKPKLVFFFDEAHLLFNDAPQVLLDKIEQVIRLIRSKGVGVWFVSQNPSDIPDNVLGQLGNRVQHALRAFTPKDQKAVKAAAQTMRANPAFDTEKAIQELGTGEALISFLDAKGSPSVVERAMVIAPCSRMGPVTEDERNGLINHSPVYGKYEDDVDRESAYEMLQKGFQASTEQQNNPPAKGKEVAVDDGILGGLKDILFGTTGPRGGKKDGVVQTMAKSAARQVTNQIVRGVLGSLLGGRKR
;
A
#
# COMPACT_ATOMS: atom_id res chain seq x y z
N MET A 1 -22.94 17.32 0.10
CA MET A 1 -23.18 16.00 0.70
C MET A 1 -23.43 15.01 -0.42
N SER A 2 -22.45 14.13 -0.66
CA SER A 2 -22.58 12.98 -1.55
C SER A 2 -23.83 12.15 -1.22
N GLU A 3 -24.51 11.65 -2.24
CA GLU A 3 -25.69 10.79 -2.05
C GLU A 3 -25.34 9.48 -1.32
N PRO A 4 -26.16 9.03 -0.35
CA PRO A 4 -25.99 7.72 0.29
C PRO A 4 -26.02 6.57 -0.72
N LEU A 5 -25.12 5.59 -0.56
CA LEU A 5 -25.00 4.45 -1.48
C LEU A 5 -25.92 3.32 -1.03
N LEU A 6 -26.94 2.99 -1.81
CA LEU A 6 -27.84 1.86 -1.50
C LEU A 6 -27.13 0.53 -1.75
N ILE A 7 -26.87 -0.23 -0.67
CA ILE A 7 -26.09 -1.48 -0.76
C ILE A 7 -26.98 -2.72 -0.60
N ALA A 8 -27.96 -2.65 0.30
CA ALA A 8 -28.83 -3.76 0.63
C ALA A 8 -30.22 -3.27 0.98
N ARG A 9 -31.21 -4.15 0.83
CA ARG A 9 -32.58 -3.82 1.22
C ARG A 9 -33.44 -5.04 1.53
N THR A 10 -34.54 -4.77 2.19
CA THR A 10 -35.74 -5.60 2.27
C THR A 10 -36.87 -4.88 1.50
N PRO A 11 -38.08 -5.44 1.40
CA PRO A 11 -39.23 -4.70 0.89
C PRO A 11 -39.53 -3.41 1.67
N ASP A 12 -39.24 -3.41 2.98
CA ASP A 12 -39.65 -2.35 3.91
C ASP A 12 -38.50 -1.43 4.37
N THR A 13 -37.24 -1.87 4.22
CA THR A 13 -36.06 -1.18 4.75
C THR A 13 -34.95 -1.11 3.71
N GLU A 14 -34.36 0.08 3.56
CA GLU A 14 -33.19 0.33 2.71
C GLU A 14 -31.96 0.60 3.58
N LEU A 15 -30.82 0.00 3.22
CA LEU A 15 -29.57 0.11 3.96
C LEU A 15 -28.50 0.79 3.11
N PHE A 16 -28.05 1.95 3.59
CA PHE A 16 -27.12 2.81 2.87
C PHE A 16 -25.74 2.85 3.53
N LEU A 17 -24.70 2.80 2.71
CA LEU A 17 -23.37 3.25 3.11
C LEU A 17 -23.27 4.76 2.87
N LEU A 18 -22.98 5.53 3.90
CA LEU A 18 -22.69 6.96 3.75
C LEU A 18 -21.28 7.15 3.18
N PRO A 19 -21.08 7.85 2.05
CA PRO A 19 -19.75 8.03 1.45
C PRO A 19 -18.72 8.60 2.42
N GLY A 20 -19.06 9.63 3.20
CA GLY A 20 -18.17 10.21 4.21
C GLY A 20 -17.85 9.28 5.39
N MET A 21 -18.52 8.14 5.52
CA MET A 21 -18.23 7.12 6.53
C MET A 21 -17.46 5.92 5.96
N ALA A 22 -17.23 5.87 4.65
CA ALA A 22 -16.50 4.78 4.02
C ALA A 22 -14.99 4.76 4.37
N ASN A 23 -14.42 5.89 4.76
CA ASN A 23 -13.05 5.98 5.28
C ASN A 23 -12.92 5.60 6.77
N ARG A 24 -14.03 5.31 7.45
CA ARG A 24 -14.03 4.73 8.81
C ARG A 24 -13.90 3.21 8.81
N HIS A 25 -13.34 2.70 7.71
CA HIS A 25 -13.02 1.29 7.49
C HIS A 25 -14.24 0.37 7.55
N GLY A 26 -14.05 -0.89 7.20
CA GLY A 26 -15.12 -1.87 7.29
C GLY A 26 -14.65 -3.31 7.31
N LEU A 27 -15.59 -4.19 7.65
CA LEU A 27 -15.39 -5.62 7.70
C LEU A 27 -16.52 -6.33 6.97
N ILE A 28 -16.16 -7.21 6.04
CA ILE A 28 -17.07 -8.13 5.35
C ILE A 28 -16.68 -9.55 5.74
N THR A 29 -17.58 -10.27 6.41
CA THR A 29 -17.30 -11.62 6.93
C THR A 29 -18.37 -12.63 6.55
N GLY A 30 -18.05 -13.93 6.64
CA GLY A 30 -18.95 -15.03 6.27
C GLY A 30 -18.23 -16.21 5.65
N ALA A 31 -18.88 -17.37 5.61
CA ALA A 31 -18.30 -18.58 5.02
C ALA A 31 -18.10 -18.46 3.49
N THR A 32 -17.39 -19.41 2.89
CA THR A 32 -17.21 -19.46 1.43
C THR A 32 -18.56 -19.61 0.73
N GLY A 33 -18.76 -18.85 -0.35
CA GLY A 33 -19.98 -18.92 -1.18
C GLY A 33 -21.22 -18.24 -0.59
N THR A 34 -21.12 -17.53 0.54
CA THR A 34 -22.30 -16.94 1.20
C THR A 34 -22.67 -15.55 0.69
N GLY A 35 -21.79 -14.87 -0.05
CA GLY A 35 -22.07 -13.57 -0.66
C GLY A 35 -21.01 -12.48 -0.48
N LYS A 36 -19.91 -12.76 0.22
CA LYS A 36 -18.82 -11.78 0.48
C LYS A 36 -18.33 -11.07 -0.78
N THR A 37 -17.98 -11.82 -1.83
CA THR A 37 -17.50 -11.28 -3.11
C THR A 37 -18.54 -10.36 -3.76
N VAL A 38 -19.82 -10.71 -3.70
CA VAL A 38 -20.92 -9.90 -4.24
C VAL A 38 -21.04 -8.57 -3.48
N THR A 39 -20.94 -8.60 -2.15
CA THR A 39 -20.91 -7.36 -1.34
C THR A 39 -19.71 -6.49 -1.66
N LEU A 40 -18.52 -7.10 -1.77
CA LEU A 40 -17.28 -6.41 -2.13
C LEU A 40 -17.47 -5.69 -3.49
N GLN A 41 -17.91 -6.42 -4.52
CA GLN A 41 -18.17 -5.85 -5.84
C GLN A 41 -19.24 -4.75 -5.82
N LYS A 42 -20.36 -4.95 -5.12
CA LYS A 42 -21.42 -3.92 -5.01
C LYS A 42 -20.90 -2.65 -4.35
N LEU A 43 -20.10 -2.76 -3.29
CA LEU A 43 -19.49 -1.62 -2.62
C LEU A 43 -18.48 -0.92 -3.53
N ALA A 44 -17.60 -1.68 -4.20
CA ALA A 44 -16.61 -1.14 -5.12
C ALA A 44 -17.25 -0.38 -6.29
N GLU A 45 -18.28 -0.96 -6.90
CA GLU A 45 -19.07 -0.33 -7.97
C GLU A 45 -19.76 0.95 -7.50
N SER A 46 -20.45 0.90 -6.36
CA SER A 46 -21.17 2.07 -5.83
C SER A 46 -20.21 3.22 -5.45
N LEU A 47 -19.00 2.90 -4.98
CA LEU A 47 -17.94 3.89 -4.73
C LEU A 47 -17.38 4.46 -6.04
N SER A 48 -17.12 3.60 -7.03
CA SER A 48 -16.67 4.01 -8.36
C SER A 48 -17.67 4.97 -9.02
N GLU A 49 -18.96 4.70 -8.94
CA GLU A 49 -20.03 5.53 -9.51
C GLU A 49 -20.01 6.97 -9.01
N ILE A 50 -19.73 7.18 -7.73
CA ILE A 50 -19.63 8.53 -7.14
C ILE A 50 -18.24 9.14 -7.30
N GLY A 51 -17.36 8.56 -8.12
CA GLY A 51 -16.02 9.06 -8.37
C GLY A 51 -15.03 8.81 -7.23
N VAL A 52 -15.20 7.73 -6.47
CA VAL A 52 -14.20 7.24 -5.51
C VAL A 52 -13.42 6.09 -6.17
N PRO A 53 -12.12 6.25 -6.42
CA PRO A 53 -11.27 5.15 -6.86
C PRO A 53 -11.22 4.05 -5.80
N VAL A 54 -11.11 2.80 -6.26
CA VAL A 54 -11.09 1.61 -5.38
C VAL A 54 -9.85 0.79 -5.70
N PHE A 55 -9.28 0.15 -4.69
CA PHE A 55 -8.23 -0.86 -4.86
C PHE A 55 -8.70 -2.19 -4.28
N MET A 56 -8.57 -3.29 -5.01
CA MET A 56 -8.98 -4.63 -4.58
C MET A 56 -7.81 -5.60 -4.76
N ALA A 57 -7.42 -6.30 -3.69
CA ALA A 57 -6.50 -7.42 -3.78
C ALA A 57 -7.30 -8.69 -4.12
N ASP A 58 -7.18 -9.17 -5.35
CA ASP A 58 -7.93 -10.31 -5.89
C ASP A 58 -7.13 -11.61 -5.77
N VAL A 59 -7.30 -12.28 -4.64
CA VAL A 59 -6.63 -13.57 -4.34
C VAL A 59 -7.26 -14.73 -5.11
N LYS A 60 -8.56 -14.65 -5.41
CA LYS A 60 -9.32 -15.72 -6.06
C LYS A 60 -9.34 -15.63 -7.59
N GLY A 61 -8.99 -14.46 -8.14
CA GLY A 61 -9.04 -14.16 -9.56
C GLY A 61 -10.46 -13.91 -10.08
N ASP A 62 -11.45 -13.69 -9.21
CA ASP A 62 -12.88 -13.62 -9.57
C ASP A 62 -13.47 -12.21 -9.56
N LEU A 63 -12.64 -11.18 -9.32
CA LEU A 63 -13.10 -9.79 -9.23
C LEU A 63 -13.02 -9.02 -10.54
N THR A 64 -12.23 -9.49 -11.51
CA THR A 64 -11.98 -8.75 -12.77
C THR A 64 -13.22 -8.51 -13.64
N GLY A 65 -14.28 -9.31 -13.50
CA GLY A 65 -15.54 -9.13 -14.22
C GLY A 65 -16.22 -7.79 -13.99
N VAL A 66 -15.85 -7.03 -12.95
CA VAL A 66 -16.36 -5.67 -12.73
C VAL A 66 -16.08 -4.72 -13.91
N ALA A 67 -15.11 -5.06 -14.77
CA ALA A 67 -14.81 -4.37 -16.02
C ALA A 67 -15.85 -4.56 -17.12
N GLN A 68 -16.78 -5.50 -16.97
CA GLN A 68 -17.77 -5.88 -17.98
C GLN A 68 -19.18 -5.67 -17.42
N ALA A 69 -20.12 -5.33 -18.32
CA ALA A 69 -21.52 -5.25 -17.95
C ALA A 69 -22.04 -6.63 -17.51
N GLY A 70 -22.85 -6.63 -16.46
CA GLY A 70 -23.52 -7.84 -15.99
C GLY A 70 -24.52 -8.38 -17.01
N THR A 71 -24.87 -9.65 -16.86
CA THR A 71 -25.88 -10.29 -17.72
C THR A 71 -27.19 -10.42 -16.95
N ALA A 72 -28.26 -9.82 -17.48
CA ALA A 72 -29.59 -10.02 -16.95
C ALA A 72 -30.02 -11.49 -17.13
N SER A 73 -30.45 -12.13 -16.05
CA SER A 73 -31.06 -13.46 -16.09
C SER A 73 -32.41 -13.42 -15.38
N GLU A 74 -33.35 -14.28 -15.80
CA GLU A 74 -34.67 -14.36 -15.19
C GLU A 74 -34.59 -14.57 -13.67
N LYS A 75 -33.66 -15.41 -13.22
CA LYS A 75 -33.41 -15.68 -11.79
C LYS A 75 -32.92 -14.43 -11.05
N LEU A 76 -32.01 -13.66 -11.65
CA LEU A 76 -31.49 -12.43 -11.06
C LEU A 76 -32.59 -11.37 -10.95
N LEU A 77 -33.31 -11.13 -12.05
CA LEU A 77 -34.38 -10.13 -12.10
C LEU A 77 -35.52 -10.47 -11.15
N ALA A 78 -35.90 -11.75 -11.03
CA ALA A 78 -36.89 -12.20 -10.05
C ALA A 78 -36.42 -11.94 -8.60
N ARG A 79 -35.14 -12.21 -8.29
CA ARG A 79 -34.57 -11.93 -6.97
C ARG A 79 -34.57 -10.44 -6.64
N LEU A 80 -34.18 -9.59 -7.59
CA LEU A 80 -34.17 -8.13 -7.44
C LEU A 80 -35.59 -7.58 -7.24
N LYS A 81 -36.55 -8.06 -8.04
CA LYS A 81 -37.96 -7.68 -7.92
C LYS A 81 -38.54 -8.05 -6.55
N ASN A 82 -38.19 -9.22 -6.01
CA ASN A 82 -38.65 -9.68 -4.68
C ASN A 82 -38.19 -8.79 -3.52
N ILE A 83 -37.11 -8.02 -3.72
CA ILE A 83 -36.62 -7.05 -2.74
C ILE A 83 -36.94 -5.61 -3.14
N GLY A 84 -37.76 -5.39 -4.17
CA GLY A 84 -38.21 -4.07 -4.60
C GLY A 84 -37.28 -3.31 -5.55
N VAL A 85 -36.23 -3.95 -6.09
CA VAL A 85 -35.34 -3.36 -7.11
C VAL A 85 -35.90 -3.65 -8.49
N ASN A 86 -36.29 -2.61 -9.23
CA ASN A 86 -36.88 -2.72 -10.58
C ASN A 86 -36.11 -1.93 -11.65
N ASP A 87 -35.11 -1.17 -11.23
CA ASP A 87 -34.31 -0.22 -12.01
C ASP A 87 -32.87 -0.70 -12.23
N TRP A 88 -32.58 -1.96 -11.93
CA TRP A 88 -31.26 -2.54 -12.16
C TRP A 88 -30.91 -2.56 -13.64
N GLN A 89 -29.81 -1.89 -14.00
CA GLN A 89 -29.32 -1.82 -15.37
C GLN A 89 -27.84 -2.21 -15.42
N PRO A 90 -27.48 -3.23 -16.21
CA PRO A 90 -26.10 -3.69 -16.25
C PRO A 90 -25.17 -2.67 -16.91
N HIS A 91 -24.00 -2.45 -16.33
CA HIS A 91 -22.95 -1.60 -16.89
C HIS A 91 -21.56 -2.07 -16.47
N ALA A 92 -20.57 -1.68 -17.26
CA ALA A 92 -19.16 -1.86 -16.93
C ALA A 92 -18.66 -0.74 -16.00
N ASN A 93 -17.49 -0.97 -15.40
CA ASN A 93 -16.77 0.01 -14.60
C ASN A 93 -15.37 0.25 -15.17
N PRO A 94 -14.77 1.44 -14.98
CA PRO A 94 -13.40 1.68 -15.37
C PRO A 94 -12.44 0.86 -14.49
N VAL A 95 -11.60 0.03 -15.11
CA VAL A 95 -10.72 -0.91 -14.41
C VAL A 95 -9.28 -0.77 -14.88
N VAL A 96 -8.34 -0.86 -13.94
CA VAL A 96 -6.91 -1.05 -14.21
C VAL A 96 -6.46 -2.30 -13.46
N VAL A 97 -5.77 -3.21 -14.16
CA VAL A 97 -5.29 -4.47 -13.57
C VAL A 97 -3.80 -4.36 -13.28
N TRP A 98 -3.41 -4.76 -12.09
CA TRP A 98 -2.06 -4.73 -11.55
C TRP A 98 -1.60 -6.15 -11.22
N ASP A 99 -0.30 -6.40 -11.32
CA ASP A 99 0.31 -7.68 -10.96
C ASP A 99 1.76 -7.46 -10.52
N ILE A 100 2.17 -8.03 -9.39
CA ILE A 100 3.58 -7.95 -8.96
C ILE A 100 4.52 -8.62 -9.96
N PHE A 101 4.07 -9.67 -10.63
CA PHE A 101 4.89 -10.43 -11.58
C PHE A 101 4.77 -9.93 -13.02
N GLY A 102 3.85 -8.99 -13.29
CA GLY A 102 3.62 -8.46 -14.64
C GLY A 102 3.00 -9.43 -15.64
N GLU A 103 2.42 -10.56 -15.19
CA GLU A 103 1.87 -11.59 -16.07
C GLU A 103 0.40 -11.30 -16.44
N LYS A 104 -0.40 -10.85 -15.46
CA LYS A 104 -1.85 -10.66 -15.59
C LYS A 104 -2.29 -9.19 -15.45
N GLY A 105 -1.36 -8.24 -15.40
CA GLY A 105 -1.59 -6.82 -15.19
C GLY A 105 -0.30 -6.00 -15.25
N HIS A 106 -0.39 -4.69 -15.04
CA HIS A 106 0.78 -3.81 -14.99
C HIS A 106 1.69 -4.19 -13.81
N PRO A 107 3.02 -4.28 -14.03
CA PRO A 107 3.97 -4.58 -12.99
C PRO A 107 3.86 -3.62 -11.81
N VAL A 108 3.84 -4.16 -10.59
CA VAL A 108 3.95 -3.37 -9.36
C VAL A 108 5.33 -3.58 -8.78
N ARG A 109 6.11 -2.50 -8.72
CA ARG A 109 7.44 -2.49 -8.09
C ARG A 109 7.53 -1.50 -6.93
N ALA A 110 8.37 -1.84 -5.97
CA ALA A 110 8.85 -1.01 -4.87
C ALA A 110 10.38 -1.05 -4.87
N THR A 111 11.06 -0.07 -4.27
CA THR A 111 12.51 -0.20 -4.04
C THR A 111 12.79 -0.90 -2.71
N VAL A 112 13.97 -1.50 -2.57
CA VAL A 112 14.44 -2.05 -1.27
C VAL A 112 14.49 -0.96 -0.19
N SER A 113 14.94 0.24 -0.55
CA SER A 113 14.94 1.42 0.31
C SER A 113 13.53 1.78 0.79
N ASP A 114 12.54 1.80 -0.10
CA ASP A 114 11.16 2.19 0.24
C ASP A 114 10.42 1.12 1.04
N LEU A 115 10.71 -0.17 0.81
CA LEU A 115 10.16 -1.24 1.64
C LEU A 115 10.70 -1.16 3.09
N GLY A 116 11.98 -0.79 3.21
CA GLY A 116 12.64 -0.58 4.48
C GLY A 116 12.97 -1.87 5.26
N PRO A 117 13.79 -1.75 6.32
CA PRO A 117 14.36 -2.91 7.03
C PRO A 117 13.31 -3.71 7.81
N LEU A 118 12.21 -3.09 8.26
CA LEU A 118 11.18 -3.78 9.05
C LEU A 118 10.38 -4.79 8.22
N LEU A 119 9.88 -4.35 7.06
CA LEU A 119 9.10 -5.24 6.18
C LEU A 119 10.02 -6.27 5.50
N LEU A 120 11.25 -5.90 5.16
CA LEU A 120 12.25 -6.85 4.67
C LEU A 120 12.64 -7.90 5.72
N ALA A 121 12.78 -7.53 6.99
CA ALA A 121 13.04 -8.51 8.05
C ALA A 121 11.93 -9.55 8.15
N ARG A 122 10.65 -9.15 8.03
CA ARG A 122 9.52 -10.10 7.95
C ARG A 122 9.61 -10.97 6.70
N LEU A 123 9.87 -10.37 5.55
CA LEU A 123 9.95 -11.08 4.27
C LEU A 123 11.06 -12.16 4.29
N LEU A 124 12.21 -11.81 4.86
CA LEU A 124 13.37 -12.67 5.04
C LEU A 124 13.26 -13.63 6.24
N ASN A 125 12.21 -13.51 7.06
CA ASN A 125 12.00 -14.29 8.28
C ASN A 125 13.14 -14.17 9.30
N LEU A 126 13.64 -12.96 9.49
CA LEU A 126 14.75 -12.68 10.39
C LEU A 126 14.30 -12.67 11.85
N ASN A 127 15.16 -13.17 12.75
CA ASN A 127 14.99 -12.96 14.18
C ASN A 127 15.42 -11.54 14.61
N ASP A 128 15.23 -11.18 15.87
CA ASP A 128 15.52 -9.83 16.38
C ASP A 128 16.98 -9.40 16.16
N VAL A 129 17.93 -10.31 16.36
CA VAL A 129 19.36 -10.03 16.17
C VAL A 129 19.69 -9.78 14.70
N GLN A 130 19.16 -10.62 13.81
CA GLN A 130 19.34 -10.47 12.36
C GLN A 130 18.64 -9.21 11.83
N SER A 131 17.46 -8.90 12.36
CA SER A 131 16.73 -7.66 12.07
C SER A 131 17.52 -6.44 12.51
N GLY A 132 18.16 -6.48 13.69
CA GLY A 132 19.07 -5.42 14.15
C GLY A 132 20.24 -5.20 13.20
N VAL A 133 20.86 -6.28 12.70
CA VAL A 133 21.93 -6.18 11.69
C VAL A 133 21.42 -5.63 10.36
N LEU A 134 20.22 -6.02 9.92
CA LEU A 134 19.62 -5.45 8.71
C LEU A 134 19.38 -3.94 8.85
N ASN A 135 18.92 -3.48 10.01
CA ASN A 135 18.78 -2.04 10.28
C ASN A 135 20.13 -1.30 10.21
N ILE A 136 21.21 -1.90 10.74
CA ILE A 136 22.56 -1.34 10.62
C ILE A 136 22.99 -1.24 9.15
N ILE A 137 22.71 -2.27 8.34
CA ILE A 137 23.02 -2.28 6.91
C ILE A 137 22.33 -1.12 6.19
N PHE A 138 21.03 -0.93 6.43
CA PHE A 138 20.26 0.20 5.89
C PHE A 138 20.85 1.54 6.32
N ARG A 139 21.18 1.68 7.61
CA ARG A 139 21.75 2.92 8.13
C ARG A 139 23.09 3.27 7.48
N ILE A 140 23.95 2.27 7.26
CA ILE A 140 25.24 2.47 6.58
C ILE A 140 25.02 2.85 5.12
N ALA A 141 24.04 2.24 4.43
CA ALA A 141 23.67 2.62 3.06
C ALA A 141 23.30 4.10 2.98
N ASP A 142 22.42 4.55 3.89
CA ASP A 142 21.95 5.93 3.95
C ASP A 142 23.09 6.91 4.24
N ASP A 143 23.92 6.62 5.24
CA ASP A 143 25.05 7.47 5.62
C ASP A 143 26.11 7.57 4.51
N GLN A 144 26.20 6.56 3.63
CA GLN A 144 27.11 6.53 2.47
C GLN A 144 26.46 6.99 1.16
N GLY A 145 25.17 7.32 1.16
CA GLY A 145 24.43 7.72 -0.04
C GLY A 145 24.26 6.60 -1.07
N LEU A 146 24.31 5.33 -0.63
CA LEU A 146 24.15 4.17 -1.50
C LEU A 146 22.67 3.85 -1.69
N LEU A 147 22.21 3.83 -2.94
CA LEU A 147 20.82 3.51 -3.26
C LEU A 147 20.58 2.00 -3.20
N LEU A 148 19.53 1.58 -2.50
CA LEU A 148 19.09 0.18 -2.48
C LEU A 148 17.80 0.06 -3.29
N LEU A 149 17.93 -0.21 -4.58
CA LEU A 149 16.80 -0.34 -5.50
C LEU A 149 16.26 -1.77 -5.49
N ASP A 150 17.16 -2.75 -5.58
CA ASP A 150 16.79 -4.15 -5.76
C ASP A 150 17.56 -5.12 -4.83
N PHE A 151 17.39 -6.42 -5.05
CA PHE A 151 18.11 -7.44 -4.30
C PHE A 151 19.61 -7.50 -4.59
N LYS A 152 20.04 -7.11 -5.79
CA LYS A 152 21.45 -7.08 -6.19
C LYS A 152 22.18 -6.03 -5.38
N ASP A 153 21.57 -4.86 -5.15
CA ASP A 153 22.06 -3.81 -4.27
C ASP A 153 22.18 -4.27 -2.83
N LEU A 154 21.09 -4.80 -2.28
CA LEU A 154 21.05 -5.23 -0.88
C LEU A 154 22.07 -6.35 -0.62
N ARG A 155 22.23 -7.28 -1.56
CA ARG A 155 23.24 -8.33 -1.51
C ARG A 155 24.66 -7.75 -1.54
N ALA A 156 24.94 -6.80 -2.43
CA ALA A 156 26.25 -6.18 -2.56
C ALA A 156 26.66 -5.43 -1.29
N ILE A 157 25.77 -4.59 -0.75
CA ILE A 157 26.08 -3.84 0.46
C ILE A 157 26.17 -4.75 1.69
N THR A 158 25.33 -5.77 1.79
CA THR A 158 25.39 -6.74 2.89
C THR A 158 26.71 -7.49 2.88
N GLN A 159 27.22 -7.86 1.70
CA GLN A 159 28.53 -8.50 1.54
C GLN A 159 29.66 -7.53 1.92
N TYR A 160 29.65 -6.31 1.37
CA TYR A 160 30.63 -5.27 1.66
C TYR A 160 30.74 -4.98 3.17
N ILE A 161 29.61 -4.82 3.85
CA ILE A 161 29.57 -4.57 5.30
C ILE A 161 30.06 -5.80 6.08
N GLY A 162 29.71 -7.02 5.63
CA GLY A 162 30.20 -8.25 6.24
C GLY A 162 31.72 -8.37 6.18
N ASP A 163 32.32 -8.10 5.02
CA ASP A 163 33.77 -8.17 4.80
C ASP A 163 34.53 -7.09 5.58
N ASN A 164 33.86 -5.96 5.85
CA ASN A 164 34.43 -4.79 6.54
C ASN A 164 33.85 -4.58 7.96
N ALA A 165 33.22 -5.59 8.57
CA ALA A 165 32.45 -5.42 9.82
C ALA A 165 33.23 -4.72 10.96
N LYS A 166 34.55 -4.95 11.05
CA LYS A 166 35.42 -4.31 12.06
C LYS A 166 35.50 -2.79 11.92
N SER A 167 35.45 -2.24 10.70
CA SER A 167 35.50 -0.78 10.50
C SER A 167 34.21 -0.09 10.92
N PHE A 168 33.07 -0.79 10.84
CA PHE A 168 31.76 -0.26 11.20
C PHE A 168 31.42 -0.45 12.69
N GLN A 169 32.08 -1.39 13.36
CA GLN A 169 31.72 -1.84 14.70
C GLN A 169 31.63 -0.71 15.74
N ASN A 170 32.58 0.22 15.72
CA ASN A 170 32.63 1.31 16.72
C ASN A 170 31.50 2.32 16.56
N GLN A 171 31.01 2.53 15.34
CA GLN A 171 30.01 3.55 15.02
C GLN A 171 28.59 2.98 15.04
N TYR A 172 28.40 1.76 14.56
CA TYR A 172 27.07 1.17 14.34
C TYR A 172 26.76 -0.03 15.25
N GLY A 173 27.76 -0.54 15.97
CA GLY A 173 27.62 -1.71 16.82
C GLY A 173 28.04 -3.01 16.13
N ASN A 174 27.89 -4.13 16.84
CA ASN A 174 28.41 -5.41 16.40
C ASN A 174 27.62 -6.02 15.24
N ILE A 175 28.32 -6.39 14.16
CA ILE A 175 27.75 -7.03 12.97
C ILE A 175 28.29 -8.47 12.90
N SER A 176 27.45 -9.44 13.26
CA SER A 176 27.88 -10.85 13.27
C SER A 176 27.89 -11.45 11.86
N SER A 177 28.92 -12.24 11.54
CA SER A 177 29.01 -12.98 10.26
C SER A 177 27.85 -13.97 10.09
N ALA A 178 27.35 -14.54 11.19
CA ALA A 178 26.18 -15.42 11.18
C ALA A 178 24.91 -14.69 10.71
N SER A 179 24.68 -13.45 11.18
CA SER A 179 23.55 -12.62 10.75
C SER A 179 23.67 -12.22 9.28
N VAL A 180 24.86 -11.79 8.83
CA VAL A 180 25.13 -11.47 7.42
C VAL A 180 24.82 -12.68 6.54
N GLY A 181 25.33 -13.87 6.89
CA GLY A 181 25.06 -15.09 6.14
C GLY A 181 23.58 -15.50 6.13
N ALA A 182 22.82 -15.22 7.20
CA ALA A 182 21.39 -15.47 7.24
C ALA A 182 20.61 -14.54 6.29
N ILE A 183 20.95 -13.24 6.27
CA ILE A 183 20.35 -12.26 5.35
C ILE A 183 20.63 -12.66 3.89
N GLN A 184 21.89 -12.97 3.57
CA GLN A 184 22.30 -13.40 2.23
C GLN A 184 21.52 -14.64 1.73
N ARG A 185 21.38 -15.67 2.58
CA ARG A 185 20.60 -16.87 2.23
C ARG A 185 19.11 -16.57 2.07
N GLY A 186 18.56 -15.69 2.91
CA GLY A 186 17.17 -15.25 2.80
C GLY A 186 16.90 -14.56 1.46
N LEU A 187 17.79 -13.65 1.05
CA LEU A 187 17.70 -12.95 -0.24
C LEU A 187 17.73 -13.93 -1.41
N LEU A 188 18.67 -14.88 -1.40
CA LEU A 188 18.76 -15.91 -2.43
C LEU A 188 17.48 -16.77 -2.51
N SER A 189 16.90 -17.12 -1.36
CA SER A 189 15.67 -17.90 -1.31
C SER A 189 14.47 -17.14 -1.88
N LEU A 190 14.38 -15.84 -1.62
CA LEU A 190 13.32 -14.99 -2.16
C LEU A 190 13.49 -14.75 -3.67
N GLU A 191 14.72 -14.56 -4.14
CA GLU A 191 15.06 -14.43 -5.56
C GLU A 191 14.62 -15.69 -6.34
N GLN A 192 14.90 -16.89 -5.80
CA GLN A 192 14.44 -18.15 -6.39
C GLN A 192 12.92 -18.32 -6.41
N GLN A 193 12.20 -17.68 -5.48
CA GLN A 193 10.74 -17.66 -5.46
C GLN A 193 10.13 -16.60 -6.38
N GLY A 194 10.96 -15.81 -7.09
CA GLY A 194 10.50 -14.75 -7.99
C GLY A 194 10.12 -13.45 -7.29
N ALA A 195 10.45 -13.28 -6.00
CA ALA A 195 10.18 -12.03 -5.27
C ALA A 195 10.94 -10.83 -5.85
N ALA A 196 12.03 -11.07 -6.59
CA ALA A 196 12.82 -10.04 -7.25
C ALA A 196 11.98 -9.17 -8.21
N HIS A 197 10.91 -9.70 -8.80
CA HIS A 197 10.01 -8.92 -9.66
C HIS A 197 9.31 -7.76 -8.94
N PHE A 198 9.16 -7.84 -7.62
CA PHE A 198 8.59 -6.75 -6.82
C PHE A 198 9.59 -5.62 -6.57
N PHE A 199 10.90 -5.86 -6.75
CA PHE A 199 11.94 -4.91 -6.38
C PHE A 199 12.60 -4.27 -7.60
N GLY A 200 12.49 -2.96 -7.74
CA GLY A 200 13.14 -2.21 -8.82
C GLY A 200 12.40 -0.93 -9.21
N GLU A 201 12.80 -0.37 -10.35
CA GLU A 201 12.18 0.81 -10.95
C GLU A 201 11.52 0.47 -12.30
N PRO A 202 10.49 1.21 -12.74
CA PRO A 202 9.88 2.34 -12.05
C PRO A 202 9.01 1.86 -10.89
N MET A 203 9.22 2.49 -9.73
CA MET A 203 8.37 2.28 -8.57
C MET A 203 6.95 2.79 -8.88
N LEU A 204 5.96 2.09 -8.33
CA LEU A 204 4.56 2.50 -8.38
C LEU A 204 4.38 3.97 -7.92
N ASP A 205 3.73 4.77 -8.75
CA ASP A 205 3.20 6.07 -8.34
C ASP A 205 1.76 5.90 -7.84
N ILE A 206 1.56 6.03 -6.52
CA ILE A 206 0.24 5.87 -5.89
C ILE A 206 -0.85 6.79 -6.46
N LYS A 207 -0.48 7.90 -7.12
CA LYS A 207 -1.45 8.81 -7.76
C LYS A 207 -2.16 8.14 -8.92
N ASP A 208 -1.54 7.12 -9.53
CA ASP A 208 -2.16 6.35 -10.60
C ASP A 208 -3.38 5.55 -10.13
N TRP A 209 -3.47 5.22 -8.84
CA TRP A 209 -4.66 4.61 -8.26
C TRP A 209 -5.80 5.58 -8.00
N MET A 210 -5.54 6.89 -7.99
CA MET A 210 -6.52 7.91 -7.62
C MET A 210 -7.21 8.56 -8.83
N ARG A 211 -7.19 7.89 -9.98
CA ARG A 211 -7.73 8.39 -11.25
C ARG A 211 -9.25 8.20 -11.34
N THR A 212 -9.89 9.05 -12.13
CA THR A 212 -11.27 8.90 -12.59
C THR A 212 -11.31 8.78 -14.10
N ASP A 213 -12.35 8.15 -14.66
CA ASP A 213 -12.59 8.10 -16.09
C ASP A 213 -13.18 9.44 -16.63
N ALA A 214 -13.45 9.48 -17.93
CA ALA A 214 -14.02 10.65 -18.59
C ALA A 214 -15.46 11.00 -18.13
N ASN A 215 -16.17 10.05 -17.51
CA ASN A 215 -17.52 10.24 -16.97
C ASN A 215 -17.49 10.60 -15.47
N GLY A 216 -16.31 10.74 -14.87
CA GLY A 216 -16.13 11.03 -13.45
C GLY A 216 -16.22 9.81 -12.54
N LYS A 217 -16.33 8.58 -13.08
CA LYS A 217 -16.30 7.34 -12.29
C LYS A 217 -14.89 7.08 -11.79
N GLY A 218 -14.74 6.65 -10.53
CA GLY A 218 -13.46 6.30 -9.92
C GLY A 218 -12.93 5.00 -10.51
N VAL A 219 -11.65 4.96 -10.87
CA VAL A 219 -11.03 3.74 -11.40
C VAL A 219 -10.99 2.65 -10.34
N ILE A 220 -11.43 1.45 -10.69
CA ILE A 220 -11.30 0.24 -9.87
C ILE A 220 -9.97 -0.45 -10.22
N ASN A 221 -9.02 -0.36 -9.30
CA ASN A 221 -7.71 -0.97 -9.39
C ASN A 221 -7.77 -2.40 -8.84
N ILE A 222 -7.36 -3.40 -9.62
CA ILE A 222 -7.41 -4.80 -9.22
C ILE A 222 -5.99 -5.36 -9.23
N LEU A 223 -5.46 -5.72 -8.06
CA LEU A 223 -4.23 -6.48 -7.96
C LEU A 223 -4.53 -7.96 -8.11
N SER A 224 -4.08 -8.55 -9.23
CA SER A 224 -4.09 -9.98 -9.47
C SER A 224 -3.15 -10.67 -8.48
N ALA A 225 -3.69 -11.25 -7.42
CA ALA A 225 -2.93 -11.83 -6.33
C ALA A 225 -2.97 -13.37 -6.30
N GLU A 226 -3.50 -14.04 -7.33
CA GLU A 226 -3.59 -15.51 -7.41
C GLU A 226 -2.23 -16.20 -7.22
N LYS A 227 -1.19 -15.72 -7.94
CA LYS A 227 0.19 -16.23 -7.80
C LYS A 227 0.83 -15.72 -6.52
N LEU A 228 0.61 -14.44 -6.20
CA LEU A 228 1.15 -13.78 -5.01
C LEU A 228 0.68 -14.45 -3.70
N TYR A 229 -0.52 -15.01 -3.69
CA TYR A 229 -1.10 -15.75 -2.58
C TYR A 229 -0.25 -16.96 -2.17
N GLN A 230 0.46 -17.58 -3.12
CA GLN A 230 1.39 -18.67 -2.85
C GLN A 230 2.67 -18.21 -2.13
N MET A 231 2.87 -16.89 -2.01
CA MET A 231 3.97 -16.24 -1.29
C MET A 231 3.41 -15.33 -0.17
N PRO A 232 2.82 -15.88 0.91
CA PRO A 232 2.11 -15.09 1.91
C PRO A 232 2.91 -13.94 2.55
N LYS A 233 4.23 -14.13 2.69
CA LYS A 233 5.12 -13.08 3.23
C LYS A 233 5.27 -11.91 2.27
N LEU A 234 5.38 -12.17 0.97
CA LEU A 234 5.43 -11.13 -0.07
C LEU A 234 4.07 -10.47 -0.24
N TYR A 235 2.97 -11.24 -0.19
CA TYR A 235 1.62 -10.69 -0.17
C TYR A 235 1.43 -9.70 0.98
N ALA A 236 1.74 -10.11 2.21
CA ALA A 236 1.61 -9.24 3.36
C ALA A 236 2.57 -8.03 3.30
N ALA A 237 3.83 -8.24 2.94
CA ALA A 237 4.80 -7.15 2.85
C ALA A 237 4.41 -6.10 1.80
N SER A 238 3.99 -6.53 0.60
CA SER A 238 3.59 -5.63 -0.49
C SER A 238 2.36 -4.81 -0.11
N LEU A 239 1.30 -5.41 0.41
CA LEU A 239 0.09 -4.68 0.78
C LEU A 239 0.31 -3.70 1.94
N LEU A 240 1.13 -4.06 2.92
CA LEU A 240 1.48 -3.17 4.02
C LEU A 240 2.37 -2.02 3.58
N TRP A 241 3.28 -2.27 2.66
CA TRP A 241 4.04 -1.23 2.00
C TRP A 241 3.12 -0.25 1.27
N MET A 242 2.17 -0.74 0.46
CA MET A 242 1.22 0.10 -0.26
C MET A 242 0.41 1.03 0.66
N LEU A 243 -0.08 0.52 1.79
CA LEU A 243 -0.79 1.34 2.78
C LEU A 243 0.12 2.37 3.45
N SER A 244 1.38 1.99 3.70
CA SER A 244 2.37 2.91 4.29
C SER A 244 2.72 4.03 3.32
N GLU A 245 2.92 3.71 2.04
CA GLU A 245 3.20 4.68 0.98
C GLU A 245 2.08 5.71 0.84
N LEU A 246 0.82 5.25 0.87
CA LEU A 246 -0.34 6.13 0.87
C LEU A 246 -0.36 7.06 2.08
N TYR A 247 -0.09 6.53 3.28
CA TYR A 247 -0.05 7.33 4.49
C TYR A 247 1.03 8.42 4.43
N GLU A 248 2.20 8.10 3.87
CA GLU A 248 3.34 9.02 3.77
C GLU A 248 3.13 10.11 2.71
N GLN A 249 2.70 9.72 1.51
CA GLN A 249 2.56 10.66 0.40
C GLN A 249 1.29 11.52 0.46
N LEU A 250 0.21 11.01 1.05
CA LEU A 250 -1.05 11.78 1.09
C LEU A 250 -1.00 12.88 2.15
N PRO A 251 -1.49 14.10 1.82
CA PRO A 251 -1.69 15.13 2.83
C PRO A 251 -2.88 14.77 3.73
N GLU A 252 -2.87 15.27 4.96
CA GLU A 252 -4.05 15.23 5.82
C GLU A 252 -5.22 15.95 5.15
N ALA A 253 -6.41 15.36 5.23
CA ALA A 253 -7.59 15.80 4.49
C ALA A 253 -8.81 16.07 5.39
N GLY A 254 -8.73 15.74 6.68
CA GLY A 254 -9.85 15.88 7.62
C GLY A 254 -11.05 15.02 7.23
N ASP A 255 -12.24 15.50 7.53
CA ASP A 255 -13.51 14.84 7.18
C ASP A 255 -13.98 15.28 5.79
N LEU A 256 -13.81 14.40 4.80
CA LEU A 256 -14.24 14.62 3.42
C LEU A 256 -15.67 14.12 3.18
N GLU A 257 -16.38 14.71 2.20
CA GLU A 257 -17.71 14.23 1.81
C GLU A 257 -17.71 12.81 1.21
N LYS A 258 -16.57 12.38 0.68
CA LYS A 258 -16.28 11.02 0.19
C LYS A 258 -14.77 10.76 0.31
N PRO A 259 -14.32 9.51 0.47
CA PRO A 259 -12.91 9.16 0.51
C PRO A 259 -12.19 9.49 -0.82
N LYS A 260 -10.87 9.65 -0.74
CA LYS A 260 -9.98 9.75 -1.90
C LYS A 260 -9.73 8.39 -2.56
N LEU A 261 -9.77 7.32 -1.77
CA LEU A 261 -9.48 5.93 -2.20
C LEU A 261 -10.04 4.96 -1.15
N VAL A 262 -10.50 3.79 -1.57
CA VAL A 262 -10.91 2.71 -0.66
C VAL A 262 -10.21 1.41 -1.04
N PHE A 263 -9.54 0.77 -0.07
CA PHE A 263 -8.92 -0.55 -0.21
C PHE A 263 -9.87 -1.65 0.23
N PHE A 264 -9.93 -2.73 -0.54
CA PHE A 264 -10.53 -4.00 -0.16
C PHE A 264 -9.44 -5.09 -0.17
N PHE A 265 -9.25 -5.70 0.99
CA PHE A 265 -8.35 -6.84 1.15
C PHE A 265 -9.18 -8.12 1.18
N ASP A 266 -9.22 -8.85 0.06
CA ASP A 266 -9.74 -10.22 0.09
C ASP A 266 -8.78 -11.13 0.83
N GLU A 267 -9.33 -12.10 1.56
CA GLU A 267 -8.59 -12.99 2.46
C GLU A 267 -7.66 -12.23 3.42
N ALA A 268 -8.22 -11.21 4.09
CA ALA A 268 -7.51 -10.31 4.99
C ALA A 268 -6.65 -11.00 6.08
N HIS A 269 -7.02 -12.21 6.48
CA HIS A 269 -6.31 -13.02 7.48
C HIS A 269 -4.81 -13.20 7.15
N LEU A 270 -4.45 -13.21 5.86
CA LEU A 270 -3.06 -13.34 5.41
C LEU A 270 -2.15 -12.19 5.85
N LEU A 271 -2.71 -11.01 6.07
CA LEU A 271 -1.93 -9.85 6.54
C LEU A 271 -1.41 -10.06 7.96
N PHE A 272 -2.19 -10.77 8.78
CA PHE A 272 -2.01 -10.85 10.23
C PHE A 272 -1.39 -12.18 10.68
N ASN A 273 -1.58 -13.27 9.92
CA ASN A 273 -1.03 -14.57 10.27
C ASN A 273 0.49 -14.52 10.50
N ASP A 274 0.91 -15.05 11.65
CA ASP A 274 2.29 -15.14 12.12
C ASP A 274 3.07 -13.81 12.06
N ALA A 275 2.36 -12.67 12.12
CA ALA A 275 2.98 -11.36 12.14
C ALA A 275 3.57 -11.08 13.54
N PRO A 276 4.82 -10.61 13.63
CA PRO A 276 5.39 -10.21 14.93
C PRO A 276 4.62 -9.00 15.48
N GLN A 277 4.59 -8.86 16.81
CA GLN A 277 3.84 -7.79 17.50
C GLN A 277 4.17 -6.39 16.96
N VAL A 278 5.46 -6.11 16.74
CA VAL A 278 5.92 -4.82 16.19
C VAL A 278 5.23 -4.48 14.87
N LEU A 279 4.99 -5.48 14.03
CA LEU A 279 4.30 -5.26 12.77
C LEU A 279 2.79 -5.11 12.96
N LEU A 280 2.17 -5.90 13.84
CA LEU A 280 0.74 -5.73 14.17
C LEU A 280 0.45 -4.33 14.68
N ASP A 281 1.30 -3.80 15.57
CA ASP A 281 1.20 -2.43 16.10
C ASP A 281 1.33 -1.40 14.98
N LYS A 282 2.24 -1.65 14.02
CA LYS A 282 2.42 -0.78 12.85
C LYS A 282 1.21 -0.80 11.93
N ILE A 283 0.63 -1.97 11.69
CA ILE A 283 -0.59 -2.12 10.88
C ILE A 283 -1.74 -1.35 11.52
N GLU A 284 -1.96 -1.52 12.83
CA GLU A 284 -2.97 -0.78 13.58
C GLU A 284 -2.74 0.73 13.46
N GLN A 285 -1.50 1.19 13.63
CA GLN A 285 -1.15 2.59 13.48
C GLN A 285 -1.47 3.12 12.07
N VAL A 286 -1.07 2.40 11.02
CA VAL A 286 -1.33 2.81 9.63
C VAL A 286 -2.83 2.87 9.37
N ILE A 287 -3.60 1.86 9.76
CA ILE A 287 -5.07 1.85 9.59
C ILE A 287 -5.69 3.05 10.32
N ARG A 288 -5.32 3.29 11.58
CA ARG A 288 -5.83 4.41 12.37
C ARG A 288 -5.54 5.76 11.72
N LEU A 289 -4.33 5.94 11.16
CA LEU A 289 -3.88 7.23 10.64
C LEU A 289 -4.29 7.47 9.18
N ILE A 290 -4.39 6.44 8.36
CA ILE A 290 -4.73 6.60 6.93
C ILE A 290 -6.15 7.16 6.74
N ARG A 291 -7.02 6.98 7.73
CA ARG A 291 -8.35 7.60 7.78
C ARG A 291 -8.29 9.12 7.65
N SER A 292 -7.38 9.80 8.36
CA SER A 292 -7.26 11.27 8.30
C SER A 292 -6.71 11.77 6.96
N LYS A 293 -6.11 10.87 6.17
CA LYS A 293 -5.68 11.11 4.78
C LYS A 293 -6.83 10.94 3.77
N GLY A 294 -8.00 10.49 4.22
CA GLY A 294 -9.18 10.26 3.40
C GLY A 294 -9.21 8.88 2.74
N VAL A 295 -8.49 7.89 3.27
CA VAL A 295 -8.46 6.53 2.71
C VAL A 295 -9.28 5.57 3.57
N GLY A 296 -10.16 4.79 2.93
CA GLY A 296 -10.87 3.68 3.57
C GLY A 296 -10.14 2.35 3.41
N VAL A 297 -10.29 1.48 4.41
CA VAL A 297 -9.73 0.11 4.38
C VAL A 297 -10.81 -0.86 4.79
N TRP A 298 -11.07 -1.84 3.95
CA TRP A 298 -12.09 -2.86 4.16
C TRP A 298 -11.44 -4.23 4.13
N PHE A 299 -11.61 -4.98 5.22
CA PHE A 299 -11.14 -6.34 5.30
C PHE A 299 -12.27 -7.30 4.93
N VAL A 300 -11.97 -8.24 4.05
CA VAL A 300 -12.86 -9.33 3.68
C VAL A 300 -12.23 -10.62 4.18
N SER A 301 -12.87 -11.27 5.14
CA SER A 301 -12.38 -12.51 5.74
C SER A 301 -13.50 -13.51 5.92
N GLN A 302 -13.17 -14.73 6.32
CA GLN A 302 -14.17 -15.73 6.64
C GLN A 302 -14.80 -15.44 8.00
N ASN A 303 -13.98 -15.05 8.99
CA ASN A 303 -14.40 -14.84 10.37
C ASN A 303 -13.82 -13.52 10.93
N PRO A 304 -14.57 -12.75 11.74
CA PRO A 304 -14.02 -11.60 12.46
C PRO A 304 -12.80 -11.93 13.33
N SER A 305 -12.71 -13.14 13.90
CA SER A 305 -11.57 -13.58 14.71
C SER A 305 -10.25 -13.75 13.93
N ASP A 306 -10.29 -13.67 12.60
CA ASP A 306 -9.08 -13.68 11.79
C ASP A 306 -8.37 -12.31 11.79
N ILE A 307 -9.02 -11.29 12.35
CA ILE A 307 -8.51 -9.92 12.46
C ILE A 307 -8.15 -9.65 13.92
N PRO A 308 -6.94 -9.13 14.23
CA PRO A 308 -6.55 -8.75 15.58
C PRO A 308 -7.51 -7.73 16.21
N ASP A 309 -7.81 -7.86 17.50
CA ASP A 309 -8.82 -7.04 18.20
C ASP A 309 -8.54 -5.53 18.11
N ASN A 310 -7.27 -5.13 18.17
CA ASN A 310 -6.84 -3.74 18.05
C ASN A 310 -7.16 -3.14 16.67
N VAL A 311 -7.03 -3.94 15.61
CA VAL A 311 -7.42 -3.58 14.24
C VAL A 311 -8.93 -3.67 14.08
N LEU A 312 -9.57 -4.72 14.60
CA LEU A 312 -11.01 -4.95 14.53
C LEU A 312 -11.78 -3.77 15.14
N GLY A 313 -11.28 -3.19 16.23
CA GLY A 313 -11.83 -1.99 16.87
C GLY A 313 -11.77 -0.71 16.02
N GLN A 314 -10.97 -0.67 14.96
CA GLN A 314 -10.92 0.46 14.02
C GLN A 314 -11.95 0.33 12.87
N LEU A 315 -12.58 -0.84 12.72
CA LEU A 315 -13.48 -1.13 11.59
C LEU A 315 -14.92 -0.73 11.95
N GLY A 316 -15.36 0.44 11.48
CA GLY A 316 -16.66 0.99 11.86
C GLY A 316 -17.85 0.35 11.14
N ASN A 317 -17.70 0.01 9.86
CA ASN A 317 -18.79 -0.58 9.06
C ASN A 317 -18.75 -2.11 9.08
N ARG A 318 -19.91 -2.76 9.20
CA ARG A 318 -20.02 -4.22 9.29
C ARG A 318 -20.99 -4.81 8.28
N VAL A 319 -20.56 -5.86 7.59
CA VAL A 319 -21.41 -6.74 6.78
C VAL A 319 -21.07 -8.20 7.09
N GLN A 320 -22.00 -8.93 7.71
CA GLN A 320 -21.82 -10.34 8.06
C GLN A 320 -22.77 -11.21 7.25
N HIS A 321 -22.21 -12.00 6.35
CA HIS A 321 -22.90 -13.09 5.67
C HIS A 321 -22.97 -14.33 6.56
N ALA A 322 -23.68 -15.36 6.10
CA ALA A 322 -23.85 -16.60 6.85
C ALA A 322 -22.51 -17.20 7.33
N LEU A 323 -22.49 -17.67 8.57
CA LEU A 323 -21.44 -18.53 9.12
C LEU A 323 -22.04 -19.90 9.42
N ARG A 324 -21.31 -20.95 9.08
CA ARG A 324 -21.73 -22.33 9.37
C ARG A 324 -21.02 -22.78 10.64
N ALA A 325 -21.78 -23.08 11.68
CA ALA A 325 -21.23 -23.56 12.95
C ALA A 325 -21.37 -25.08 13.09
N PHE A 326 -20.28 -25.81 12.91
CA PHE A 326 -20.24 -27.27 13.10
C PHE A 326 -19.40 -27.68 14.31
N THR A 327 -18.47 -26.82 14.71
CA THR A 327 -17.54 -27.07 15.81
C THR A 327 -17.70 -26.03 16.94
N PRO A 328 -17.19 -26.31 18.15
CA PRO A 328 -17.14 -25.30 19.21
C PRO A 328 -16.35 -24.04 18.82
N LYS A 329 -15.34 -24.17 17.95
CA LYS A 329 -14.60 -23.03 17.41
C LYS A 329 -15.51 -22.15 16.55
N ASP A 330 -16.33 -22.76 15.71
CA ASP A 330 -17.26 -22.02 14.85
C ASP A 330 -18.38 -21.35 15.66
N GLN A 331 -18.87 -21.99 16.72
CA GLN A 331 -19.84 -21.35 17.62
C GLN A 331 -19.26 -20.10 18.29
N LYS A 332 -17.99 -20.16 18.72
CA LYS A 332 -17.28 -18.98 19.23
C LYS A 332 -17.15 -17.89 18.15
N ALA A 333 -16.91 -18.28 16.90
CA ALA A 333 -16.85 -17.34 15.78
C ALA A 333 -18.19 -16.63 15.54
N VAL A 334 -19.30 -17.37 15.54
CA VAL A 334 -20.65 -16.80 15.38
C VAL A 334 -20.94 -15.82 16.52
N LYS A 335 -20.64 -16.21 17.76
CA LYS A 335 -20.82 -15.34 18.93
C LYS A 335 -19.97 -14.08 18.85
N ALA A 336 -18.69 -14.21 18.49
CA ALA A 336 -17.80 -13.07 18.32
C ALA A 336 -18.34 -12.12 17.25
N ALA A 337 -18.77 -12.63 16.09
CA ALA A 337 -19.37 -11.85 15.03
C ALA A 337 -20.61 -11.07 15.50
N ALA A 338 -21.53 -11.73 16.22
CA ALA A 338 -22.72 -11.08 16.76
C ALA A 338 -22.39 -9.96 17.75
N GLN A 339 -21.35 -10.13 18.57
CA GLN A 339 -20.91 -9.15 19.56
C GLN A 339 -20.24 -7.91 18.96
N THR A 340 -19.77 -7.97 17.71
CA THR A 340 -19.22 -6.80 17.01
C THR A 340 -20.28 -5.83 16.47
N MET A 341 -21.56 -6.17 16.59
CA MET A 341 -22.67 -5.41 16.03
C MET A 341 -23.56 -4.81 17.11
N ARG A 342 -24.18 -3.68 16.79
CA ARG A 342 -25.21 -3.09 17.66
C ARG A 342 -26.47 -3.95 17.61
N ALA A 343 -26.87 -4.48 18.75
CA ALA A 343 -28.00 -5.40 18.87
C ALA A 343 -29.32 -4.81 18.33
N ASN A 344 -30.13 -5.67 17.72
CA ASN A 344 -31.48 -5.36 17.27
C ASN A 344 -32.52 -6.02 18.20
N PRO A 345 -33.43 -5.28 18.84
CA PRO A 345 -34.47 -5.87 19.68
C PRO A 345 -35.44 -6.80 18.93
N ALA A 346 -35.53 -6.70 17.61
CA ALA A 346 -36.46 -7.49 16.80
C ALA A 346 -36.01 -8.94 16.56
N PHE A 347 -34.73 -9.26 16.69
CA PHE A 347 -34.21 -10.61 16.49
C PHE A 347 -32.89 -10.85 17.24
N ASP A 348 -32.58 -12.12 17.50
CA ASP A 348 -31.29 -12.52 18.07
C ASP A 348 -30.21 -12.58 16.98
N THR A 349 -29.18 -11.73 17.08
CA THR A 349 -28.11 -11.61 16.09
C THR A 349 -27.34 -12.93 15.92
N GLU A 350 -27.05 -13.66 17.00
CA GLU A 350 -26.26 -14.89 16.97
C GLU A 350 -27.00 -16.01 16.22
N LYS A 351 -28.29 -16.14 16.48
CA LYS A 351 -29.20 -17.05 15.78
C LYS A 351 -29.37 -16.63 14.32
N ALA A 352 -29.59 -15.34 14.06
CA ALA A 352 -29.78 -14.83 12.71
C ALA A 352 -28.59 -15.11 11.79
N ILE A 353 -27.34 -14.99 12.26
CA ILE A 353 -26.13 -15.31 11.49
C ILE A 353 -26.15 -16.74 10.91
N GLN A 354 -26.68 -17.70 11.68
CA GLN A 354 -26.74 -19.10 11.28
C GLN A 354 -27.88 -19.39 10.30
N GLU A 355 -28.93 -18.55 10.32
CA GLU A 355 -30.13 -18.68 9.49
C GLU A 355 -30.05 -17.90 8.17
N LEU A 356 -28.98 -17.12 7.95
CA LEU A 356 -28.80 -16.33 6.74
C LEU A 356 -28.72 -17.23 5.49
N GLY A 357 -29.51 -16.86 4.48
CA GLY A 357 -29.40 -17.43 3.13
C GLY A 357 -28.22 -16.86 2.35
N THR A 358 -27.98 -17.41 1.15
CA THR A 358 -26.92 -16.88 0.25
C THR A 358 -27.26 -15.49 -0.27
N GLY A 359 -26.39 -14.53 0.01
CA GLY A 359 -26.50 -13.10 -0.30
C GLY A 359 -27.45 -12.32 0.60
N GLU A 360 -28.00 -12.96 1.64
CA GLU A 360 -28.51 -12.25 2.81
C GLU A 360 -27.34 -11.93 3.75
N ALA A 361 -27.41 -10.77 4.40
CA ALA A 361 -26.41 -10.37 5.37
C ALA A 361 -27.04 -9.62 6.55
N LEU A 362 -26.36 -9.67 7.69
CA LEU A 362 -26.54 -8.72 8.78
C LEU A 362 -25.63 -7.52 8.53
N ILE A 363 -26.21 -6.33 8.50
CA ILE A 363 -25.52 -5.10 8.11
C ILE A 363 -25.69 -4.05 9.20
N SER A 364 -24.58 -3.42 9.58
CA SER A 364 -24.53 -2.29 10.51
C SER A 364 -23.53 -1.28 9.95
N PHE A 365 -24.06 -0.27 9.25
CA PHE A 365 -23.28 0.85 8.73
C PHE A 365 -23.27 2.00 9.74
N LEU A 366 -22.31 2.90 9.60
CA LEU A 366 -22.25 4.07 10.46
C LEU A 366 -23.29 5.12 10.06
N ASP A 367 -23.91 5.73 11.07
CA ASP A 367 -24.75 6.90 10.90
C ASP A 367 -23.93 8.19 10.65
N ALA A 368 -24.62 9.31 10.44
CA ALA A 368 -23.98 10.61 10.20
C ALA A 368 -23.10 11.09 11.37
N LYS A 369 -23.28 10.56 12.58
CA LYS A 369 -22.45 10.85 13.76
C LYS A 369 -21.27 9.88 13.89
N GLY A 370 -21.14 8.93 12.97
CA GLY A 370 -20.11 7.89 13.00
C GLY A 370 -20.37 6.79 14.03
N SER A 371 -21.61 6.66 14.51
CA SER A 371 -22.02 5.58 15.41
C SER A 371 -22.62 4.41 14.62
N PRO A 372 -22.35 3.14 15.00
CA PRO A 372 -22.98 2.00 14.35
C PRO A 372 -24.51 2.05 14.43
N SER A 373 -25.18 1.88 13.29
CA SER A 373 -26.62 1.68 13.23
C SER A 373 -27.00 0.36 13.90
N VAL A 374 -28.26 0.24 14.32
CA VAL A 374 -28.81 -1.07 14.72
C VAL A 374 -28.61 -2.05 13.56
N VAL A 375 -28.22 -3.28 13.87
CA VAL A 375 -27.99 -4.31 12.86
C VAL A 375 -29.30 -4.70 12.19
N GLU A 376 -29.30 -4.75 10.86
CA GLU A 376 -30.47 -5.15 10.08
C GLU A 376 -30.16 -6.38 9.22
N ARG A 377 -31.14 -7.28 9.08
CA ARG A 377 -31.07 -8.42 8.15
C ARG A 377 -31.63 -7.99 6.81
N ALA A 378 -30.81 -8.00 5.76
CA ALA A 378 -31.23 -7.58 4.43
C ALA A 378 -30.57 -8.39 3.32
N MET A 379 -31.12 -8.26 2.11
CA MET A 379 -30.54 -8.83 0.90
C MET A 379 -29.58 -7.82 0.26
N VAL A 380 -28.35 -8.24 -0.01
CA VAL A 380 -27.39 -7.40 -0.75
C VAL A 380 -27.84 -7.30 -2.20
N ILE A 381 -27.90 -6.07 -2.72
CA ILE A 381 -28.27 -5.82 -4.12
C ILE A 381 -27.14 -6.32 -5.01
N ALA A 382 -27.49 -7.04 -6.07
CA ALA A 382 -26.49 -7.53 -7.02
C ALA A 382 -25.78 -6.35 -7.72
N PRO A 383 -24.46 -6.43 -7.96
CA PRO A 383 -23.77 -5.44 -8.78
C PRO A 383 -24.33 -5.43 -10.19
N CYS A 384 -24.22 -4.29 -10.86
CA CYS A 384 -24.60 -4.08 -12.26
C CYS A 384 -23.56 -4.67 -13.23
N SER A 385 -22.34 -4.87 -12.74
CA SER A 385 -21.23 -5.52 -13.44
C SER A 385 -21.26 -7.05 -13.40
N ARG A 386 -20.39 -7.69 -14.21
CA ARG A 386 -20.28 -9.16 -14.28
C ARG A 386 -19.64 -9.72 -13.02
N MET A 387 -20.30 -10.72 -12.42
CA MET A 387 -19.71 -11.54 -11.35
C MET A 387 -18.82 -12.63 -11.96
N GLY A 388 -17.60 -12.80 -11.44
CA GLY A 388 -16.60 -13.74 -11.94
C GLY A 388 -15.50 -13.08 -12.79
N PRO A 389 -14.57 -13.87 -13.34
CA PRO A 389 -13.44 -13.33 -14.10
C PRO A 389 -13.81 -12.81 -15.50
N VAL A 390 -12.96 -11.94 -16.03
CA VAL A 390 -12.90 -11.69 -17.48
C VAL A 390 -12.12 -12.81 -18.19
N THR A 391 -12.36 -12.95 -19.48
CA THR A 391 -11.55 -13.78 -20.38
C THR A 391 -10.13 -13.20 -20.55
N GLU A 392 -9.19 -14.00 -21.05
CA GLU A 392 -7.83 -13.54 -21.33
C GLU A 392 -7.81 -12.41 -22.38
N ASP A 393 -8.63 -12.50 -23.42
CA ASP A 393 -8.74 -11.44 -24.44
C ASP A 393 -9.29 -10.14 -23.86
N GLU A 394 -10.34 -10.20 -23.04
CA GLU A 394 -10.87 -9.04 -22.33
C GLU A 394 -9.80 -8.43 -21.40
N ARG A 395 -9.02 -9.25 -20.68
CA ARG A 395 -7.91 -8.80 -19.83
C ARG A 395 -6.82 -8.10 -20.63
N ASN A 396 -6.38 -8.69 -21.73
CA ASN A 396 -5.39 -8.08 -22.62
C ASN A 396 -5.90 -6.75 -23.17
N GLY A 397 -7.20 -6.66 -23.48
CA GLY A 397 -7.87 -5.42 -23.81
C GLY A 397 -7.75 -4.35 -22.72
N LEU A 398 -7.98 -4.72 -21.45
CA LEU A 398 -7.85 -3.80 -20.31
C LEU A 398 -6.41 -3.30 -20.13
N ILE A 399 -5.41 -4.17 -20.26
CA ILE A 399 -4.00 -3.81 -20.11
C ILE A 399 -3.56 -2.87 -21.24
N ASN A 400 -3.84 -3.23 -22.50
CA ASN A 400 -3.35 -2.48 -23.66
C ASN A 400 -4.02 -1.10 -23.84
N HIS A 401 -5.24 -0.91 -23.34
CA HIS A 401 -5.94 0.38 -23.38
C HIS A 401 -5.88 1.13 -22.04
N SER A 402 -5.09 0.63 -21.09
CA SER A 402 -4.92 1.24 -19.80
C SER A 402 -4.20 2.59 -19.91
N PRO A 403 -4.59 3.59 -19.11
CA PRO A 403 -3.96 4.90 -19.12
C PRO A 403 -2.58 4.92 -18.45
N VAL A 404 -2.07 3.78 -17.97
CA VAL A 404 -0.71 3.59 -17.44
C VAL A 404 0.12 2.61 -18.25
N TYR A 405 -0.40 2.11 -19.38
CA TYR A 405 0.37 1.27 -20.29
C TYR A 405 1.61 2.02 -20.82
N GLY A 406 2.74 1.32 -20.84
CA GLY A 406 4.07 1.84 -21.18
C GLY A 406 4.80 2.52 -20.02
N LYS A 407 4.17 2.70 -18.85
CA LYS A 407 4.83 3.32 -17.69
C LYS A 407 5.58 2.31 -16.83
N TYR A 408 5.07 1.09 -16.69
CA TYR A 408 5.56 0.10 -15.71
C TYR A 408 6.10 -1.18 -16.36
N GLU A 409 5.96 -1.32 -17.67
CA GLU A 409 6.30 -2.54 -18.40
C GLU A 409 7.81 -2.74 -18.47
N ASP A 410 8.55 -1.66 -18.72
CA ASP A 410 10.01 -1.70 -18.84
C ASP A 410 10.69 -1.45 -17.49
N ASP A 411 11.64 -2.32 -17.13
CA ASP A 411 12.53 -2.13 -15.98
C ASP A 411 13.49 -0.96 -16.25
N VAL A 412 13.74 -0.15 -15.22
CA VAL A 412 14.73 0.93 -15.25
C VAL A 412 15.88 0.57 -14.31
N ASP A 413 17.07 0.35 -14.86
CA ASP A 413 18.30 0.09 -14.10
C ASP A 413 19.16 1.36 -14.05
N ARG A 414 19.19 2.02 -12.88
CA ARG A 414 20.01 3.22 -12.63
C ARG A 414 21.18 2.85 -11.74
N GLU A 415 22.22 3.69 -11.75
CA GLU A 415 23.38 3.50 -10.87
C GLU A 415 22.96 3.47 -9.38
N SER A 416 23.24 2.33 -8.73
CA SER A 416 22.87 2.06 -7.34
C SER A 416 24.04 1.48 -6.54
N ALA A 417 23.78 0.96 -5.33
CA ALA A 417 24.81 0.47 -4.43
C ALA A 417 25.71 -0.58 -5.10
N TYR A 418 25.15 -1.45 -5.93
CA TYR A 418 25.94 -2.45 -6.64
C TYR A 418 27.00 -1.81 -7.55
N GLU A 419 26.60 -0.91 -8.45
CA GLU A 419 27.50 -0.29 -9.42
C GLU A 419 28.56 0.55 -8.71
N MET A 420 28.16 1.29 -7.67
CA MET A 420 29.08 2.12 -6.89
C MET A 420 30.15 1.27 -6.18
N LEU A 421 29.75 0.15 -5.55
CA LEU A 421 30.68 -0.75 -4.87
C LEU A 421 31.61 -1.47 -5.85
N GLN A 422 31.13 -1.85 -7.05
CA GLN A 422 31.98 -2.43 -8.09
C GLN A 422 33.01 -1.45 -8.65
N LYS A 423 32.67 -0.17 -8.74
CA LYS A 423 33.58 0.90 -9.18
C LYS A 423 34.63 1.27 -8.13
N GLY A 424 34.66 0.58 -6.99
CA GLY A 424 35.66 0.77 -5.94
C GLY A 424 35.38 1.99 -5.06
N PHE A 425 34.10 2.21 -4.71
CA PHE A 425 33.64 3.26 -3.80
C PHE A 425 34.63 3.53 -2.66
N GLN A 426 35.29 4.69 -2.71
CA GLN A 426 36.08 5.22 -1.61
C GLN A 426 35.15 6.13 -0.81
N ALA A 427 34.68 5.65 0.34
CA ALA A 427 33.87 6.45 1.25
C ALA A 427 34.63 7.76 1.55
N SER A 428 34.10 8.89 1.13
CA SER A 428 34.67 10.21 1.35
C SER A 428 34.80 10.45 2.86
N THR A 429 36.02 10.27 3.36
CA THR A 429 36.41 10.44 4.77
C THR A 429 36.72 11.92 5.04
N GLU A 430 35.89 12.83 4.52
CA GLU A 430 36.19 14.26 4.46
C GLU A 430 35.76 15.07 5.70
N GLN A 431 35.47 14.44 6.84
CA GLN A 431 35.07 15.17 8.05
C GLN A 431 35.94 14.98 9.30
N GLN A 432 37.12 14.36 9.22
CA GLN A 432 37.96 14.22 10.42
C GLN A 432 39.44 14.62 10.34
N ASN A 433 39.94 15.18 9.24
CA ASN A 433 41.33 15.66 9.19
C ASN A 433 41.46 17.03 8.53
N ASN A 434 41.13 18.09 9.27
CA ASN A 434 41.70 19.42 9.01
C ASN A 434 42.79 19.70 10.06
N PRO A 435 44.09 19.65 9.72
CA PRO A 435 45.13 20.24 10.54
C PRO A 435 45.05 21.79 10.43
N PRO A 436 45.44 22.55 11.47
CA PRO A 436 45.39 24.00 11.41
C PRO A 436 46.39 24.54 10.38
N ALA A 437 45.87 25.21 9.36
CA ALA A 437 46.68 25.84 8.32
C ALA A 437 47.50 27.00 8.92
N LYS A 438 48.82 26.78 9.06
CA LYS A 438 49.79 27.88 9.18
C LYS A 438 50.01 28.47 7.79
N GLY A 439 49.66 29.75 7.66
CA GLY A 439 49.88 30.53 6.43
C GLY A 439 51.37 30.64 6.09
N LYS A 440 51.69 30.35 4.83
CA LYS A 440 52.87 30.88 4.14
C LYS A 440 52.38 31.57 2.87
N GLU A 441 52.68 32.86 2.78
CA GLU A 441 52.52 33.68 1.59
C GLU A 441 53.37 33.12 0.44
N VAL A 442 52.78 33.06 -0.75
CA VAL A 442 53.54 33.01 -2.01
C VAL A 442 52.88 33.99 -2.97
N ALA A 443 53.63 35.03 -3.30
CA ALA A 443 53.31 36.00 -4.34
C ALA A 443 53.36 35.32 -5.72
N VAL A 444 52.35 35.57 -6.57
CA VAL A 444 52.43 35.29 -8.00
C VAL A 444 51.79 36.43 -8.79
N ASP A 445 52.53 36.78 -9.84
CA ASP A 445 52.50 37.87 -10.80
C ASP A 445 51.17 38.09 -11.55
N ASP A 446 50.96 39.35 -11.93
CA ASP A 446 49.73 39.94 -12.48
C ASP A 446 49.88 40.10 -14.00
N GLY A 447 48.83 39.81 -14.78
CA GLY A 447 48.88 40.19 -16.19
C GLY A 447 47.80 39.67 -17.14
N ILE A 448 47.40 38.39 -17.10
CA ILE A 448 46.58 37.82 -18.19
C ILE A 448 45.38 36.96 -17.70
N LEU A 449 45.23 36.73 -16.39
CA LEU A 449 44.19 35.83 -15.84
C LEU A 449 42.99 36.52 -15.16
N GLY A 450 42.87 37.85 -15.24
CA GLY A 450 41.80 38.61 -14.57
C GLY A 450 40.41 38.41 -15.20
N GLY A 451 40.32 38.48 -16.54
CA GLY A 451 39.04 38.41 -17.25
C GLY A 451 38.33 37.05 -17.22
N LEU A 452 39.07 35.95 -17.01
CA LEU A 452 38.50 34.60 -16.90
C LEU A 452 37.96 34.29 -15.50
N LYS A 453 38.54 34.89 -14.45
CA LYS A 453 38.05 34.72 -13.07
C LYS A 453 36.70 35.40 -12.85
N ASP A 454 36.50 36.56 -13.47
CA ASP A 454 35.26 37.34 -13.33
C ASP A 454 34.04 36.64 -13.93
N ILE A 455 34.25 35.82 -14.98
CA ILE A 455 33.20 35.01 -15.63
C ILE A 455 32.87 33.76 -14.77
N LEU A 456 33.87 33.16 -14.12
CA LEU A 456 33.65 31.97 -13.29
C LEU A 456 33.05 32.29 -11.91
N PHE A 457 33.54 33.34 -11.23
CA PHE A 457 33.24 33.59 -9.81
C PHE A 457 32.36 34.82 -9.54
N GLY A 458 32.05 35.61 -10.56
CA GLY A 458 31.20 36.80 -10.44
C GLY A 458 31.96 38.04 -10.00
N THR A 459 31.31 39.21 -10.13
CA THR A 459 31.92 40.53 -9.86
C THR A 459 31.06 41.37 -8.93
N THR A 460 31.69 42.27 -8.18
CA THR A 460 31.00 43.24 -7.31
C THR A 460 31.21 44.65 -7.89
N GLY A 461 30.12 45.31 -8.29
CA GLY A 461 30.19 46.62 -8.94
C GLY A 461 30.39 47.79 -7.96
N PRO A 462 30.73 49.00 -8.46
CA PRO A 462 31.09 50.18 -7.64
C PRO A 462 29.96 50.76 -6.78
N ARG A 463 28.74 50.21 -6.87
CA ARG A 463 27.56 50.58 -6.07
C ARG A 463 26.98 49.40 -5.27
N GLY A 464 27.76 48.34 -5.04
CA GLY A 464 27.38 47.21 -4.17
C GLY A 464 26.51 46.14 -4.83
N GLY A 465 26.23 46.23 -6.13
CA GLY A 465 25.55 45.16 -6.87
C GLY A 465 26.47 43.99 -7.17
N LYS A 466 26.12 42.79 -6.70
CA LYS A 466 26.83 41.53 -7.01
C LYS A 466 26.22 40.88 -8.26
N LYS A 467 27.04 40.53 -9.24
CA LYS A 467 26.66 39.68 -10.39
C LYS A 467 27.30 38.30 -10.18
N ASP A 468 26.47 37.27 -10.03
CA ASP A 468 26.91 35.89 -9.80
C ASP A 468 27.60 35.30 -11.05
N GLY A 469 28.69 34.56 -10.85
CA GLY A 469 29.42 33.85 -11.92
C GLY A 469 28.74 32.55 -12.38
N VAL A 470 29.24 31.95 -13.46
CA VAL A 470 28.69 30.71 -14.04
C VAL A 470 28.71 29.55 -13.04
N VAL A 471 29.75 29.44 -12.21
CA VAL A 471 29.87 28.37 -11.19
C VAL A 471 28.82 28.55 -10.10
N GLN A 472 28.57 29.79 -9.67
CA GLN A 472 27.60 30.09 -8.62
C GLN A 472 26.15 29.92 -9.11
N THR A 473 25.92 30.15 -10.40
CA THR A 473 24.64 29.90 -11.07
C THR A 473 24.41 28.40 -11.27
N MET A 474 25.43 27.64 -11.66
CA MET A 474 25.36 26.17 -11.76
C MET A 474 25.18 25.51 -10.39
N ALA A 475 25.86 25.99 -9.35
CA ALA A 475 25.68 25.49 -7.98
C ALA A 475 24.28 25.78 -7.43
N LYS A 476 23.68 26.95 -7.75
CA LYS A 476 22.29 27.26 -7.38
C LYS A 476 21.27 26.43 -8.18
N SER A 477 21.56 26.09 -9.43
CA SER A 477 20.72 25.21 -10.26
C SER A 477 20.78 23.76 -9.79
N ALA A 478 21.97 23.26 -9.46
CA ALA A 478 22.16 21.95 -8.85
C ALA A 478 21.51 21.87 -7.46
N ALA A 479 21.65 22.92 -6.63
CA ALA A 479 20.99 22.99 -5.33
C ALA A 479 19.45 22.96 -5.45
N ARG A 480 18.86 23.64 -6.45
CA ARG A 480 17.41 23.59 -6.71
C ARG A 480 16.93 22.22 -7.21
N GLN A 481 17.77 21.49 -7.94
CA GLN A 481 17.46 20.14 -8.42
C GLN A 481 17.55 19.10 -7.29
N VAL A 482 18.50 19.27 -6.37
CA VAL A 482 18.65 18.47 -5.14
C VAL A 482 17.52 18.75 -4.13
N THR A 483 16.91 19.94 -4.16
CA THR A 483 15.80 20.28 -3.24
C THR A 483 14.52 19.45 -3.51
N ASN A 484 14.34 18.93 -4.73
CA ASN A 484 13.18 18.11 -5.10
C ASN A 484 13.44 16.59 -5.00
N GLN A 485 14.64 16.15 -4.62
CA GLN A 485 15.03 14.73 -4.56
C GLN A 485 15.19 14.19 -3.12
N ILE A 486 14.84 14.98 -2.10
CA ILE A 486 14.84 14.56 -0.70
C ILE A 486 13.42 14.68 -0.15
N VAL A 487 12.53 13.82 -0.66
CA VAL A 487 11.33 13.41 0.08
C VAL A 487 11.36 11.89 0.07
N ARG A 488 12.23 11.33 0.94
CA ARG A 488 12.35 9.89 1.17
C ARG A 488 11.73 9.53 2.51
N GLY A 489 11.13 8.34 2.54
CA GLY A 489 10.41 7.75 3.65
C GLY A 489 11.13 7.90 5.00
N VAL A 490 10.50 8.70 5.87
CA VAL A 490 11.02 9.07 7.19
C VAL A 490 10.87 7.91 8.20
N LEU A 491 10.41 6.74 7.77
CA LEU A 491 10.32 5.54 8.61
C LEU A 491 11.65 4.89 8.97
N GLY A 492 12.74 5.21 8.26
CA GLY A 492 14.09 4.80 8.66
C GLY A 492 14.69 5.61 9.82
N SER A 493 14.26 6.85 10.04
CA SER A 493 14.98 7.79 10.93
C SER A 493 14.22 8.28 12.17
N LEU A 494 12.91 8.04 12.31
CA LEU A 494 12.12 8.58 13.43
C LEU A 494 12.08 7.74 14.72
N LEU A 495 12.80 6.61 14.81
CA LEU A 495 12.83 5.76 16.01
C LEU A 495 14.21 5.66 16.69
N GLY A 496 14.96 6.77 16.72
CA GLY A 496 16.25 6.82 17.40
C GLY A 496 16.53 8.17 18.05
N GLY A 497 15.90 8.48 19.19
CA GLY A 497 16.32 9.66 19.97
C GLY A 497 15.34 10.15 21.02
N ARG A 498 15.15 9.39 22.11
CA ARG A 498 14.62 9.93 23.36
C ARG A 498 15.76 10.75 24.01
N LYS A 499 15.73 12.08 23.88
CA LYS A 499 16.48 12.98 24.78
C LYS A 499 15.51 13.60 25.78
N ARG A 500 16.01 13.67 27.02
CA ARG A 500 15.36 14.05 28.28
C ARG A 500 14.44 15.26 28.20
#